data_AF-A0AAW9LTA6-F1
#
_entry.id   AF-A0AAW9LTA6-F1
#
_cell.length_a   1.000
_cell.length_b   1.000
_cell.length_c   1.000
_cell.angle_alpha   90.00
_cell.angle_beta   90.00
_cell.angle_gamma   90.00
#
_symmetry.space_group_name_H-M   'P 1'
#
loop_
_entity.id
_entity.type
_entity.pdbx_description
1 polymer ?
#
loop_
_entity_poly.entity_id
_entity_poly.type
_entity_poly.pdbx_seq_one_letter_code
_entity_poly.pdbx_strand_id
1 'polypeptide(L)'
;MNNSPLLNHYQVWLDDFTRVSLLHGSCQQHITQWHRLAITACPMPESSETEVVIPHCLLPVTRTDQLESCSAAPGLTKHTDYSLLPGVLLSECYRLGKSRLADQLQMLFRLHVQPGIRQTLTLLCWCELVTGKDMKEWYELHLSLPDTLKQWLAIKQRTYRGLKALTDDYIRVTRPV
;
A
#
# COMPACT_ATOMS: atom_id res chain seq x y z
N MET A 1 -1.99 -9.72 -23.01
CA MET A 1 -2.81 -8.57 -22.57
C MET A 1 -3.43 -8.98 -21.26
N ASN A 2 -3.07 -8.33 -20.14
CA ASN A 2 -3.58 -8.71 -18.82
C ASN A 2 -5.06 -8.31 -18.76
N ASN A 3 -5.93 -9.32 -18.74
CA ASN A 3 -7.38 -9.18 -18.75
C ASN A 3 -7.92 -8.85 -17.36
N SER A 4 -7.37 -7.81 -16.72
CA SER A 4 -7.81 -7.37 -15.41
C SER A 4 -8.24 -5.90 -15.46
N PRO A 5 -9.55 -5.61 -15.60
CA PRO A 5 -10.04 -4.23 -15.62
C PRO A 5 -9.73 -3.49 -14.31
N LEU A 6 -9.70 -4.18 -13.17
CA LEU A 6 -9.35 -3.62 -11.86
C LEU A 6 -7.90 -3.10 -11.84
N LEU A 7 -6.93 -3.97 -12.16
CA LEU A 7 -5.52 -3.60 -12.21
C LEU A 7 -5.27 -2.44 -13.18
N ASN A 8 -5.83 -2.49 -14.39
CA ASN A 8 -5.68 -1.42 -15.37
C ASN A 8 -6.23 -0.09 -14.85
N HIS A 9 -7.35 -0.13 -14.13
CA HIS A 9 -7.94 1.06 -13.54
C HIS A 9 -7.00 1.72 -12.51
N TYR A 10 -6.49 0.95 -11.55
CA TYR A 10 -5.58 1.51 -10.55
C TYR A 10 -4.25 1.93 -11.14
N GLN A 11 -3.74 1.19 -12.14
CA GLN A 11 -2.48 1.53 -12.81
C GLN A 11 -2.59 2.88 -13.53
N VAL A 12 -3.64 3.09 -14.34
CA VAL A 12 -3.86 4.38 -15.04
C VAL A 12 -3.98 5.52 -14.03
N TRP A 13 -4.74 5.32 -12.95
CA TRP A 13 -4.87 6.32 -11.91
C TRP A 13 -3.54 6.66 -11.24
N LEU A 14 -2.75 5.65 -10.86
CA LEU A 14 -1.45 5.84 -10.25
C LEU A 14 -0.46 6.52 -11.21
N ASP A 15 -0.48 6.13 -12.49
CA ASP A 15 0.37 6.72 -13.53
C ASP A 15 0.07 8.21 -13.74
N ASP A 16 -1.21 8.61 -13.71
CA ASP A 16 -1.60 10.01 -13.81
C ASP A 16 -1.03 10.86 -12.66
N PHE A 17 -1.14 10.36 -11.42
CA PHE A 17 -0.54 11.03 -10.25
C PHE A 17 0.98 11.05 -10.31
N THR A 18 1.59 9.97 -10.79
CA THR A 18 3.05 9.86 -10.95
C THR A 18 3.56 10.87 -11.95
N ARG A 19 2.90 11.00 -13.10
CA ARG A 19 3.25 11.95 -14.16
C ARG A 19 3.23 13.38 -13.62
N VAL A 20 2.16 13.78 -12.94
CA VAL A 20 2.05 15.11 -12.32
C VAL A 20 3.15 15.32 -11.27
N SER A 21 3.38 14.33 -10.42
CA SER A 21 4.38 14.42 -9.33
C SER A 21 5.82 14.54 -9.86
N LEU A 22 6.14 13.88 -10.99
CA LEU A 22 7.43 14.00 -11.66
C LEU A 22 7.60 15.36 -12.35
N LEU A 23 6.55 15.84 -13.04
CA LEU A 23 6.57 17.14 -13.71
C LEU A 23 6.82 18.30 -12.73
N HIS A 24 6.29 18.21 -11.51
CA HIS A 24 6.48 19.21 -10.47
C HIS A 24 7.67 18.93 -9.54
N GLY A 25 8.53 17.97 -9.87
CA GLY A 25 9.72 17.66 -9.05
C GLY A 25 9.38 17.19 -7.63
N SER A 26 8.16 16.71 -7.37
CA SER A 26 7.72 16.26 -6.05
C SER A 26 8.25 14.86 -5.70
N CYS A 27 8.83 14.16 -6.67
CA CYS A 27 9.46 12.85 -6.51
C CYS A 27 10.55 12.63 -7.57
N GLN A 28 11.40 11.63 -7.34
CA GLN A 28 12.48 11.26 -8.25
C GLN A 28 11.97 10.34 -9.38
N GLN A 29 12.59 10.38 -10.57
CA GLN A 29 12.22 9.55 -11.72
C GLN A 29 12.16 8.05 -11.43
N HIS A 30 13.01 7.59 -10.52
CA HIS A 30 13.08 6.18 -10.12
C HIS A 30 11.81 5.71 -9.38
N ILE A 31 10.87 6.60 -9.02
CA ILE A 31 9.63 6.23 -8.32
C ILE A 31 8.74 5.26 -9.12
N THR A 32 8.86 5.27 -10.45
CA THR A 32 8.10 4.41 -11.37
C THR A 32 8.21 2.92 -11.06
N GLN A 33 9.33 2.45 -10.49
CA GLN A 33 9.48 1.05 -10.09
C GLN A 33 8.57 0.65 -8.91
N TRP A 34 8.19 1.59 -8.03
CA TRP A 34 7.22 1.35 -6.96
C TRP A 34 5.78 1.48 -7.43
N HIS A 35 5.56 2.14 -8.57
CA HIS A 35 4.23 2.40 -9.10
C HIS A 35 3.76 1.37 -10.12
N ARG A 36 4.49 0.27 -10.27
CA ARG A 36 4.01 -0.91 -10.99
C ARG A 36 3.15 -1.75 -10.06
N LEU A 37 1.87 -1.90 -10.38
CA LEU A 37 0.93 -2.71 -9.62
C LEU A 37 0.87 -4.15 -10.16
N ALA A 38 0.47 -5.07 -9.29
CA ALA A 38 0.20 -6.47 -9.61
C ALA A 38 -1.02 -6.95 -8.82
N ILE A 39 -1.58 -8.08 -9.21
CA ILE A 39 -2.62 -8.77 -8.44
C ILE A 39 -2.00 -10.00 -7.80
N THR A 40 -2.40 -10.28 -6.57
CA THR A 40 -2.02 -11.47 -5.81
C THR A 40 -3.23 -12.04 -5.10
N ALA A 41 -3.20 -13.32 -4.80
CA ALA A 41 -4.14 -13.93 -3.87
C ALA A 41 -3.78 -13.55 -2.42
N CYS A 42 -4.81 -13.27 -1.61
CA CYS A 42 -4.73 -13.16 -0.16
C CYS A 42 -5.50 -14.34 0.47
N PRO A 43 -4.85 -15.12 1.38
CA PRO A 43 -5.53 -16.20 2.07
C PRO A 43 -6.53 -15.63 3.07
N MET A 44 -7.81 -15.90 2.85
CA MET A 44 -8.88 -15.54 3.78
C MET A 44 -9.33 -16.75 4.60
N PRO A 45 -9.64 -16.59 5.91
CA PRO A 45 -9.94 -17.69 6.81
C PRO A 45 -11.25 -18.45 6.49
N GLU A 46 -12.17 -17.90 5.69
CA GLU A 46 -13.50 -18.47 5.44
C GLU A 46 -13.75 -19.02 4.01
N SER A 47 -12.69 -19.12 3.19
CA SER A 47 -12.62 -19.69 1.81
C SER A 47 -12.98 -18.78 0.62
N SER A 48 -12.35 -19.13 -0.52
CA SER A 48 -11.92 -18.33 -1.68
C SER A 48 -10.79 -17.35 -1.37
N GLU A 49 -9.68 -17.49 -2.10
CA GLU A 49 -8.60 -16.51 -2.10
C GLU A 49 -9.14 -15.18 -2.61
N THR A 50 -8.97 -14.12 -1.82
CA THR A 50 -9.39 -12.79 -2.26
C THR A 50 -8.27 -12.19 -3.09
N GLU A 51 -8.58 -11.81 -4.33
CA GLU A 51 -7.65 -11.08 -5.19
C GLU A 51 -7.39 -9.69 -4.59
N VAL A 52 -6.12 -9.30 -4.46
CA VAL A 52 -5.67 -8.02 -3.91
C VAL A 52 -4.70 -7.36 -4.88
N VAL A 53 -4.87 -6.05 -5.07
CA VAL A 53 -3.94 -5.21 -5.82
C VAL A 53 -2.85 -4.70 -4.88
N ILE A 54 -1.60 -4.96 -5.26
CA ILE A 54 -0.40 -4.68 -4.48
C ILE A 54 0.69 -4.07 -5.38
N PRO A 55 1.58 -3.22 -4.86
CA PRO A 55 2.82 -2.88 -5.56
C PRO A 55 3.63 -4.14 -5.89
N HIS A 56 4.03 -4.29 -7.14
CA HIS A 56 4.77 -5.46 -7.63
C HIS A 56 6.07 -5.70 -6.84
N CYS A 57 6.73 -4.63 -6.37
CA CYS A 57 7.95 -4.73 -5.56
C CYS A 57 7.75 -5.43 -4.21
N LEU A 58 6.51 -5.60 -3.74
CA LEU A 58 6.20 -6.27 -2.48
C LEU A 58 5.97 -7.78 -2.64
N LEU A 59 5.74 -8.31 -3.87
CA LEU A 59 5.53 -9.75 -4.08
C LEU A 59 6.65 -10.62 -3.51
N PRO A 60 7.96 -10.30 -3.69
CA PRO A 60 9.05 -11.08 -3.10
C PRO A 60 9.10 -10.99 -1.56
N VAL A 61 8.59 -9.89 -1.00
CA VAL A 61 8.57 -9.63 0.45
C VAL A 61 7.46 -10.43 1.13
N THR A 62 6.29 -10.46 0.51
CA THR A 62 5.12 -11.22 0.98
C THR A 62 5.20 -12.69 0.63
N ARG A 63 6.10 -13.07 -0.30
CA ARG A 63 6.23 -14.43 -0.85
C ARG A 63 4.91 -14.93 -1.44
N THR A 64 4.25 -14.04 -2.17
CA THR A 64 2.99 -14.35 -2.84
C THR A 64 3.17 -14.30 -4.34
N ASP A 65 2.45 -15.18 -5.03
CA ASP A 65 2.52 -15.29 -6.48
C ASP A 65 1.62 -14.25 -7.15
N GLN A 66 2.10 -13.76 -8.28
CA GLN A 66 1.29 -12.88 -9.13
C GLN A 66 0.18 -13.68 -9.82
N LEU A 67 -1.02 -13.11 -9.83
CA LEU A 67 -2.15 -13.63 -10.59
C LEU A 67 -2.26 -12.93 -11.95
N GLU A 68 -2.47 -13.71 -13.01
CA GLU A 68 -2.54 -13.20 -14.39
C GLU A 68 -3.92 -12.61 -14.75
N SER A 69 -4.96 -12.99 -14.00
CA SER A 69 -6.34 -12.55 -14.22
C SER A 69 -7.00 -12.13 -12.92
N CYS A 70 -7.96 -11.20 -13.05
CA CYS A 70 -8.78 -10.71 -11.94
C CYS A 70 -10.24 -10.92 -12.29
N SER A 71 -10.93 -11.69 -11.45
CA SER A 71 -12.38 -11.83 -11.51
C SER A 71 -13.10 -10.73 -10.73
N ALA A 72 -12.39 -10.02 -9.85
CA ALA A 72 -12.98 -8.98 -9.01
C ALA A 72 -13.50 -7.78 -9.82
N ALA A 73 -14.74 -7.39 -9.52
CA ALA A 73 -15.33 -6.19 -10.07
C ALA A 73 -14.58 -4.95 -9.56
N PRO A 74 -14.41 -3.91 -10.40
CA PRO A 74 -13.93 -2.61 -9.94
C PRO A 74 -15.01 -1.94 -9.09
N GLY A 75 -15.04 -2.26 -7.80
CA GLY A 75 -15.77 -1.48 -6.79
C GLY A 75 -14.99 -0.21 -6.51
N LEU A 76 -15.52 0.94 -6.95
CA LEU A 76 -14.72 2.15 -7.15
C LEU A 76 -15.10 3.27 -6.19
N THR A 77 -14.27 3.46 -5.17
CA THR A 77 -14.14 4.76 -4.50
C THR A 77 -12.69 5.20 -4.67
N LYS A 78 -12.45 6.19 -5.52
CA LYS A 78 -11.12 6.80 -5.65
C LYS A 78 -10.89 7.71 -4.45
N HIS A 79 -9.90 7.39 -3.62
CA HIS A 79 -9.50 8.28 -2.52
C HIS A 79 -8.43 9.25 -3.01
N THR A 80 -8.88 10.39 -3.56
CA THR A 80 -8.03 11.42 -4.19
C THR A 80 -7.25 12.28 -3.19
N ASP A 81 -7.61 12.22 -1.90
CA ASP A 81 -6.96 13.01 -0.84
C ASP A 81 -5.50 12.58 -0.60
N TYR A 82 -5.10 11.42 -1.12
CA TYR A 82 -3.75 10.91 -1.06
C TYR A 82 -3.24 10.57 -2.46
N SER A 83 -2.09 11.15 -2.82
CA SER A 83 -1.38 10.81 -4.05
C SER A 83 -0.59 9.51 -3.91
N LEU A 84 -0.25 8.91 -5.05
CA LEU A 84 0.64 7.75 -5.16
C LEU A 84 0.10 6.50 -4.44
N LEU A 85 1.01 5.65 -3.94
CA LEU A 85 0.67 4.39 -3.28
C LEU A 85 -0.32 4.50 -2.09
N PRO A 86 -0.25 5.51 -1.20
CA PRO A 86 -1.23 5.64 -0.13
C PRO A 86 -2.68 5.72 -0.62
N GLY A 87 -2.96 6.42 -1.73
CA GLY A 87 -4.30 6.49 -2.30
C GLY A 87 -4.80 5.13 -2.81
N VAL A 88 -3.91 4.38 -3.50
CA VAL A 88 -4.21 3.03 -3.99
C VAL A 88 -4.50 2.08 -2.84
N LEU A 89 -3.69 2.10 -1.78
CA LEU A 89 -3.90 1.28 -0.58
C LEU A 89 -5.27 1.56 0.06
N LEU A 90 -5.64 2.83 0.25
CA LEU A 90 -6.93 3.19 0.85
C LEU A 90 -8.10 2.69 0.01
N SER A 91 -8.06 2.94 -1.30
CA SER A 91 -9.11 2.49 -2.23
C SER A 91 -9.24 0.96 -2.21
N GLU A 92 -8.12 0.27 -2.12
CA GLU A 92 -8.10 -1.19 -2.03
C GLU A 92 -8.66 -1.71 -0.70
N CYS A 93 -8.36 -1.05 0.43
CA CYS A 93 -8.98 -1.38 1.71
C CYS A 93 -10.52 -1.27 1.65
N TYR A 94 -11.08 -0.22 1.04
CA TYR A 94 -12.53 -0.11 0.89
C TYR A 94 -13.10 -1.20 -0.03
N ARG A 95 -12.44 -1.49 -1.16
CA ARG A 95 -12.86 -2.56 -2.07
C ARG A 95 -12.88 -3.93 -1.39
N LEU A 96 -11.92 -4.18 -0.49
CA LEU A 96 -11.84 -5.40 0.33
C LEU A 96 -12.80 -5.40 1.54
N GLY A 97 -13.69 -4.41 1.67
CA GLY A 97 -14.60 -4.28 2.80
C GLY A 97 -13.93 -3.90 4.13
N LYS A 98 -12.66 -3.45 4.10
CA LYS A 98 -11.87 -3.03 5.25
C LYS A 98 -11.90 -1.50 5.44
N SER A 99 -13.09 -0.89 5.36
CA SER A 99 -13.28 0.56 5.49
C SER A 99 -12.70 1.12 6.79
N ARG A 100 -12.91 0.44 7.91
CA ARG A 100 -12.35 0.83 9.21
C ARG A 100 -10.82 0.92 9.18
N LEU A 101 -10.14 0.02 8.47
CA LEU A 101 -8.68 0.08 8.32
C LEU A 101 -8.26 1.29 7.49
N ALA A 102 -8.99 1.57 6.40
CA ALA A 102 -8.75 2.75 5.58
C ALA A 102 -8.90 4.05 6.38
N ASP A 103 -9.97 4.18 7.18
CA ASP A 103 -10.20 5.36 8.02
C ASP A 103 -9.07 5.56 9.05
N GLN A 104 -8.59 4.47 9.65
CA GLN A 104 -7.47 4.51 10.59
C GLN A 104 -6.16 4.91 9.91
N LEU A 105 -5.86 4.37 8.73
CA LEU A 105 -4.70 4.78 7.95
C LEU A 105 -4.75 6.27 7.60
N GLN A 106 -5.91 6.78 7.18
CA GLN A 106 -6.08 8.21 6.90
C GLN A 106 -5.76 9.06 8.14
N MET A 107 -6.29 8.67 9.31
CA MET A 107 -6.00 9.35 10.57
C MET A 107 -4.49 9.32 10.88
N LEU A 108 -3.84 8.15 10.79
CA LEU A 108 -2.39 8.03 11.00
C LEU A 108 -1.57 8.87 10.01
N PHE A 109 -1.97 8.93 8.74
CA PHE A 109 -1.29 9.73 7.72
C PHE A 109 -1.42 11.24 7.96
N ARG A 110 -2.51 11.68 8.60
CA ARG A 110 -2.71 13.08 9.02
C ARG A 110 -1.92 13.42 10.27
N LEU A 111 -1.92 12.51 11.27
CA LEU A 111 -1.21 12.72 12.53
C LEU A 111 0.32 12.68 12.36
N HIS A 112 0.82 11.87 11.43
CA HIS A 112 2.26 11.67 11.23
C HIS A 112 2.74 12.24 9.89
N VAL A 113 2.92 13.56 9.86
CA VAL A 113 3.46 14.30 8.71
C VAL A 113 4.98 14.10 8.53
N GLN A 114 5.64 13.46 9.51
CA GLN A 114 7.08 13.20 9.45
C GLN A 114 7.44 12.35 8.21
N PRO A 115 8.50 12.71 7.48
CA PRO A 115 8.96 11.93 6.33
C PRO A 115 9.23 10.47 6.74
N GLY A 116 8.69 9.52 5.97
CA GLY A 116 8.97 8.10 6.14
C GLY A 116 7.97 7.32 6.96
N ILE A 117 7.26 7.92 7.92
CA ILE A 117 6.23 7.18 8.68
C ILE A 117 5.09 6.75 7.75
N ARG A 118 4.59 7.67 6.90
CA ARG A 118 3.55 7.38 5.93
C ARG A 118 3.95 6.26 4.96
N GLN A 119 5.14 6.35 4.39
CA GLN A 119 5.71 5.34 3.49
C GLN A 119 5.80 3.98 4.18
N THR A 120 6.29 3.97 5.42
CA THR A 120 6.44 2.75 6.22
C THR A 120 5.09 2.10 6.52
N LEU A 121 4.11 2.88 7.00
CA LEU A 121 2.74 2.42 7.24
C LEU A 121 2.11 1.85 5.96
N THR A 122 2.29 2.56 4.83
CA THR A 122 1.72 2.16 3.54
C THR A 122 2.23 0.80 3.10
N LEU A 123 3.56 0.60 3.06
CA LEU A 123 4.13 -0.67 2.60
C LEU A 123 3.86 -1.81 3.59
N LEU A 124 3.98 -1.54 4.90
CA LEU A 124 3.70 -2.54 5.92
C LEU A 124 2.24 -3.01 5.88
N CYS A 125 1.29 -2.09 5.70
CA CYS A 125 -0.12 -2.43 5.63
C CYS A 125 -0.42 -3.40 4.47
N TRP A 126 0.14 -3.18 3.27
CA TRP A 126 0.00 -4.15 2.18
C TRP A 126 0.57 -5.52 2.55
N CYS A 127 1.74 -5.57 3.16
CA CYS A 127 2.33 -6.85 3.58
C CYS A 127 1.42 -7.60 4.55
N GLU A 128 0.86 -6.92 5.54
CA GLU A 128 -0.06 -7.54 6.51
C GLU A 128 -1.40 -7.93 5.87
N LEU A 129 -1.91 -7.11 4.93
CA LEU A 129 -3.15 -7.39 4.20
C LEU A 129 -3.01 -8.65 3.36
N VAL A 130 -1.95 -8.75 2.55
CA VAL A 130 -1.75 -9.86 1.62
C VAL A 130 -1.38 -11.15 2.34
N THR A 131 -0.74 -11.07 3.51
CA THR A 131 -0.43 -12.26 4.32
C THR A 131 -1.56 -12.66 5.29
N GLY A 132 -2.74 -12.03 5.18
CA GLY A 132 -3.92 -12.40 5.96
C GLY A 132 -3.78 -12.16 7.47
N LYS A 133 -2.97 -11.19 7.90
CA LYS A 133 -2.78 -10.89 9.33
C LYS A 133 -4.04 -10.28 9.94
N ASP A 134 -4.23 -10.53 11.24
CA ASP A 134 -5.25 -9.84 12.04
C ASP A 134 -4.92 -8.34 12.11
N MET A 135 -5.89 -7.51 11.75
CA MET A 135 -5.76 -6.05 11.68
C MET A 135 -6.10 -5.36 13.01
N LYS A 136 -6.40 -6.10 14.09
CA LYS A 136 -6.77 -5.52 15.39
C LYS A 136 -5.79 -4.45 15.88
N GLU A 137 -4.49 -4.72 15.84
CA GLU A 137 -3.48 -3.78 16.31
C GLU A 137 -3.54 -2.45 15.53
N TRP A 138 -3.82 -2.48 14.22
CA TRP A 138 -3.94 -1.27 13.40
C TRP A 138 -5.04 -0.33 13.88
N TYR A 139 -6.12 -0.88 14.45
CA TYR A 139 -7.25 -0.08 14.92
C TYR A 139 -6.95 0.72 16.18
N GLU A 140 -5.86 0.42 16.88
CA GLU A 140 -5.47 1.06 18.15
C GLU A 140 -4.22 1.94 18.00
N LEU A 141 -3.56 1.94 16.85
CA LEU A 141 -2.31 2.68 16.61
C LEU A 141 -2.46 4.19 16.80
N HIS A 142 -3.63 4.76 16.54
CA HIS A 142 -3.86 6.20 16.70
C HIS A 142 -3.77 6.70 18.15
N LEU A 143 -3.88 5.78 19.12
CA LEU A 143 -3.72 6.06 20.55
C LEU A 143 -2.25 6.01 21.00
N SER A 144 -1.36 5.51 20.14
CA SER A 144 0.05 5.32 20.47
C SER A 144 0.82 6.63 20.41
N LEU A 145 1.72 6.83 21.39
CA LEU A 145 2.69 7.92 21.34
C LEU A 145 3.62 7.74 20.12
N PRO A 146 4.18 8.84 19.55
CA PRO A 146 5.00 8.77 18.34
C PRO A 146 6.20 7.81 18.43
N ASP A 147 6.87 7.73 19.57
CA ASP A 147 8.02 6.83 19.75
C ASP A 147 7.58 5.37 19.87
N THR A 148 6.45 5.11 20.54
CA THR A 148 5.82 3.78 20.59
C THR A 148 5.44 3.32 19.18
N LEU A 149 4.87 4.21 18.36
CA LEU A 149 4.54 3.89 16.96
C LEU A 149 5.81 3.54 16.17
N LYS A 150 6.89 4.30 16.29
CA LYS A 150 8.17 4.00 15.61
C LYS A 150 8.73 2.65 16.01
N GLN A 151 8.69 2.32 17.30
CA GLN A 151 9.12 1.02 17.80
C GLN A 151 8.24 -0.10 17.25
N TRP A 152 6.92 0.08 17.26
CA TRP A 152 5.97 -0.87 16.70
C TRP A 152 6.24 -1.11 15.20
N LEU A 153 6.42 -0.06 14.40
CA LEU A 153 6.78 -0.17 12.98
C LEU A 153 8.08 -0.94 12.78
N ALA A 154 9.12 -0.63 13.56
CA ALA A 154 10.41 -1.31 13.46
C ALA A 154 10.30 -2.80 13.81
N ILE A 155 9.48 -3.17 14.79
CA ILE A 155 9.22 -4.57 15.16
C ILE A 155 8.47 -5.28 14.02
N LYS A 156 7.37 -4.69 13.54
CA LYS A 156 6.55 -5.30 12.49
C LYS A 156 7.31 -5.47 11.18
N GLN A 157 8.09 -4.46 10.76
CA GLN A 157 8.93 -4.55 9.56
C GLN A 157 9.94 -5.70 9.60
N ARG A 158 10.47 -6.08 10.79
CA ARG A 158 11.40 -7.22 10.91
C ARG A 158 10.76 -8.56 10.56
N THR A 159 9.44 -8.66 10.62
CA THR A 159 8.68 -9.83 10.20
C THR A 159 8.79 -10.08 8.69
N TYR A 160 9.05 -9.02 7.91
CA TYR A 160 9.09 -9.05 6.45
C TYR A 160 10.52 -8.80 5.96
N ARG A 161 11.22 -9.89 5.60
CA ARG A 161 12.61 -9.81 5.15
C ARG A 161 12.71 -8.91 3.91
N GLY A 162 13.55 -7.87 3.99
CA GLY A 162 13.76 -6.92 2.90
C GLY A 162 12.83 -5.71 2.89
N LEU A 163 11.74 -5.71 3.68
CA LEU A 163 10.79 -4.59 3.70
C LEU A 163 11.43 -3.28 4.15
N LYS A 164 12.34 -3.33 5.13
CA LYS A 164 13.04 -2.13 5.61
C LYS A 164 13.85 -1.46 4.48
N ALA A 165 14.64 -2.23 3.75
CA ALA A 165 15.46 -1.69 2.65
C ALA A 165 14.56 -1.10 1.54
N LEU A 166 13.49 -1.80 1.17
CA LEU A 166 12.51 -1.29 0.20
C LEU A 166 11.81 -0.01 0.68
N THR A 167 11.54 0.08 1.98
CA THR A 167 10.95 1.28 2.60
C THR A 167 11.93 2.44 2.55
N ASP A 168 13.19 2.23 2.94
CA ASP A 168 14.24 3.26 2.91
C ASP A 168 14.44 3.79 1.48
N ASP A 169 14.42 2.90 0.49
CA ASP A 169 14.50 3.27 -0.92
C ASP A 169 13.27 4.05 -1.40
N TYR A 170 12.07 3.61 -1.01
CA TYR A 170 10.82 4.32 -1.34
C TYR A 170 10.79 5.72 -0.71
N ILE A 171 11.27 5.86 0.52
CA ILE A 171 11.39 7.15 1.21
C ILE A 171 12.35 8.07 0.44
N ARG A 172 13.46 7.54 -0.08
CA ARG A 172 14.42 8.33 -0.84
C ARG A 172 13.81 8.87 -2.13
N VAL A 173 13.10 8.04 -2.89
CA VAL A 173 12.56 8.44 -4.19
C VAL A 173 11.27 9.26 -4.11
N THR A 174 10.58 9.25 -2.97
CA THR A 174 9.40 10.09 -2.71
C THR A 174 9.75 11.50 -2.20
N ARG A 175 11.04 11.82 -2.06
CA ARG A 175 11.48 13.18 -1.74
C ARG A 175 11.44 14.07 -2.99
N PRO A 176 11.12 15.36 -2.82
CA PRO A 176 11.27 16.35 -3.89
C PRO A 176 12.71 16.40 -4.41
N VAL A 177 12.85 16.73 -5.70
CA VAL A 177 14.13 16.97 -6.40
C VAL A 177 14.55 18.42 -6.21
#